data_AF-A0A4Q3TE21-F1
#
_entry.id   AF-A0A4Q3TE21-F1
#
_cell.length_a   1.000
_cell.length_b   1.000
_cell.length_c   1.000
_cell.angle_alpha   90.00
_cell.angle_beta   90.00
_cell.angle_gamma   90.00
#
_symmetry.space_group_name_H-M   'P 1'
#
loop_
_entity.id
_entity.type
_entity.pdbx_description
1 polymer ?
#
loop_
_entity_poly.entity_id
_entity_poly.type
_entity_poly.pdbx_seq_one_letter_code
_entity_poly.pdbx_strand_id
1 'polypeptide(L)'
;MRILLVIEPSGGGSGRHVVDLARALIQSGHQVSLIYSPRRADAWFQTEVAALPLHALERLPMRRGVGPWDIACLHALNRLIARLGPFEIVHGHSAKA
;
A
#
# COMPACT_ATOMS: atom_id res chain seq x y z
N MET A 1 3.64 16.47 1.58
CA MET A 1 3.93 15.46 2.61
C MET A 1 4.41 14.17 1.98
N ARG A 2 5.13 13.32 2.73
CA ARG A 2 5.50 11.94 2.34
C ARG A 2 4.51 10.96 2.98
N ILE A 3 3.66 10.37 2.15
CA ILE A 3 2.53 9.54 2.60
C ILE A 3 2.73 8.12 2.07
N LEU A 4 2.64 7.14 2.97
CA LEU A 4 2.62 5.72 2.62
C LEU A 4 1.20 5.17 2.75
N LEU A 5 0.66 4.64 1.64
CA LEU A 5 -0.57 3.86 1.63
C LEU A 5 -0.23 2.38 1.72
N VAL A 6 -0.96 1.62 2.55
CA VAL A 6 -0.77 0.17 2.70
C VAL A 6 -2.12 -0.54 2.54
N ILE A 7 -2.23 -1.50 1.62
CA ILE A 7 -3.50 -2.23 1.37
C ILE A 7 -3.32 -3.74 1.25
N GLU A 8 -4.15 -4.52 1.96
CA GLU A 8 -4.24 -5.98 1.76
C GLU A 8 -5.24 -6.36 0.66
N PRO A 9 -6.52 -5.91 0.70
CA PRO A 9 -7.49 -6.27 -0.33
C PRO A 9 -7.31 -5.38 -1.56
N SER A 10 -6.37 -5.73 -2.43
CA SER A 10 -6.07 -5.02 -3.68
C SER A 10 -7.05 -5.33 -4.83
N GLY A 11 -8.28 -5.73 -4.51
CA GLY A 11 -9.34 -6.04 -5.48
C GLY A 11 -10.64 -5.33 -5.15
N GLY A 12 -11.55 -5.22 -6.11
CA GLY A 12 -12.85 -4.57 -5.94
C GLY A 12 -12.78 -3.12 -5.43
N GLY A 13 -13.76 -2.71 -4.61
CA GLY A 13 -13.94 -1.32 -4.18
C GLY A 13 -12.79 -0.74 -3.35
N SER A 14 -12.12 -1.54 -2.52
CA SER A 14 -10.98 -1.09 -1.72
C SER A 14 -9.77 -0.75 -2.59
N GLY A 15 -9.49 -1.56 -3.61
CA GLY A 15 -8.46 -1.26 -4.60
C GLY A 15 -8.75 0.06 -5.33
N ARG A 16 -10.02 0.28 -5.71
CA ARG A 16 -10.42 1.47 -6.47
C ARG A 16 -10.25 2.72 -5.62
N HIS A 17 -10.69 2.65 -4.37
CA HIS A 17 -10.52 3.73 -3.40
C HIS A 17 -9.05 4.12 -3.22
N VAL A 18 -8.14 3.14 -3.08
CA VAL A 18 -6.70 3.42 -2.93
C VAL A 18 -6.10 4.05 -4.18
N VAL A 19 -6.47 3.59 -5.38
CA VAL A 19 -6.01 4.20 -6.64
C VAL A 19 -6.48 5.66 -6.74
N ASP A 20 -7.75 5.92 -6.47
CA ASP A 20 -8.32 7.27 -6.55
C ASP A 20 -7.72 8.20 -5.48
N LEU A 21 -7.51 7.70 -4.26
CA LEU A 21 -6.85 8.44 -3.18
C LEU A 21 -5.40 8.77 -3.54
N ALA A 22 -4.63 7.79 -4.01
CA ALA A 22 -3.24 7.99 -4.42
C ALA A 22 -3.15 9.06 -5.51
N ARG A 23 -4.03 8.98 -6.52
CA ARG A 23 -4.11 9.96 -7.60
C ARG A 23 -4.39 11.37 -7.07
N ALA A 24 -5.38 11.53 -6.20
CA ALA A 24 -5.74 12.83 -5.63
C ALA A 24 -4.61 13.43 -4.77
N LEU A 25 -3.95 12.62 -3.95
CA LEU A 25 -2.83 13.06 -3.11
C LEU A 25 -1.62 13.49 -3.95
N ILE A 26 -1.30 12.74 -5.01
CA ILE A 26 -0.26 13.10 -5.99
C ILE A 26 -0.60 14.44 -6.66
N GLN A 27 -1.83 14.59 -7.16
CA GLN A 27 -2.30 15.83 -7.79
C GLN A 27 -2.26 17.03 -6.85
N SER A 28 -2.41 16.78 -5.55
CA SER A 28 -2.29 17.80 -4.48
C SER A 28 -0.82 18.10 -4.10
N GLY A 29 0.16 17.55 -4.82
CA GLY A 29 1.59 17.82 -4.60
C GLY A 29 2.22 16.98 -3.49
N HIS A 30 1.60 15.89 -3.05
CA HIS A 30 2.19 14.98 -2.06
C HIS A 30 3.00 13.86 -2.72
N GLN A 31 4.08 13.44 -2.04
CA GLN A 31 4.84 12.26 -2.44
C GLN A 31 4.17 11.02 -1.87
N VAL A 32 3.57 10.21 -2.74
CA VAL A 32 2.81 9.03 -2.34
C VAL A 32 3.61 7.77 -2.65
N SER A 33 3.77 6.92 -1.65
CA SER A 33 4.26 5.55 -1.80
C SER A 33 3.13 4.56 -1.51
N LEU A 34 3.19 3.38 -2.13
CA LEU A 34 2.19 2.33 -1.96
C LEU A 34 2.84 0.98 -1.69
N ILE A 35 2.41 0.31 -0.62
CA ILE A 35 2.67 -1.11 -0.38
C ILE A 35 1.35 -1.86 -0.53
N TYR A 36 1.32 -2.90 -1.35
CA TYR A 36 0.12 -3.71 -1.51
C TYR A 36 0.37 -5.21 -1.43
N SER A 37 -0.67 -5.98 -1.09
CA SER A 37 -0.60 -7.45 -1.10
C SER A 37 -0.95 -8.01 -2.49
N PRO A 38 -0.04 -8.75 -3.15
CA PRO A 38 -0.33 -9.36 -4.45
C PRO A 38 -1.30 -10.55 -4.36
N ARG A 39 -1.60 -11.08 -3.16
CA ARG A 39 -2.39 -12.31 -2.99
C ARG A 39 -3.84 -12.19 -3.49
N ARG A 40 -4.40 -10.98 -3.45
CA ARG A 40 -5.78 -10.67 -3.84
C ARG A 40 -5.83 -9.40 -4.69
N ALA A 41 -4.77 -9.17 -5.47
CA ALA A 41 -4.67 -8.03 -6.37
C ALA A 41 -5.26 -8.39 -7.73
N ASP A 42 -6.30 -7.68 -8.13
CA ASP A 42 -6.85 -7.82 -9.48
C ASP A 42 -5.85 -7.27 -10.51
N ALA A 43 -5.90 -7.79 -11.74
CA ALA A 43 -4.98 -7.34 -12.81
C ALA A 43 -5.14 -5.83 -13.10
N TRP A 44 -6.38 -5.33 -13.13
CA TRP A 44 -6.66 -3.91 -13.37
C TRP A 44 -6.02 -3.02 -12.31
N PHE A 45 -6.02 -3.44 -11.03
CA PHE A 45 -5.43 -2.68 -9.95
C PHE A 45 -3.92 -2.55 -10.16
N GLN A 46 -3.25 -3.66 -10.51
CA GLN A 46 -1.82 -3.67 -10.78
C GLN A 46 -1.44 -2.75 -11.94
N THR A 47 -2.25 -2.73 -13.00
CA THR A 47 -2.06 -1.82 -14.14
C THR A 47 -2.21 -0.36 -13.73
N GLU A 48 -3.27 -0.03 -12.99
CA GLU A 48 -3.53 1.35 -12.55
C GLU A 48 -2.42 1.87 -11.62
N VAL A 49 -2.01 1.10 -10.61
CA VAL A 49 -0.97 1.55 -9.67
C VAL A 49 0.40 1.65 -10.34
N ALA A 50 0.69 0.83 -11.34
CA ALA A 50 1.92 0.92 -12.12
C ALA A 50 1.96 2.18 -13.02
N ALA A 51 0.80 2.71 -13.41
CA ALA A 51 0.69 3.93 -14.20
C ALA A 51 0.73 5.21 -13.36
N LEU A 52 0.54 5.12 -12.04
CA LEU A 52 0.62 6.28 -11.14
C LEU A 52 2.09 6.68 -10.92
N PRO A 53 2.39 8.00 -10.85
CA PRO A 53 3.73 8.48 -10.55
C PRO A 53 4.02 8.40 -9.04
N LEU A 54 4.00 7.18 -8.50
CA LEU A 54 4.29 6.90 -7.10
C LEU A 54 5.78 7.11 -6.83
N HIS A 55 6.10 7.65 -5.65
CA HIS A 55 7.47 7.75 -5.17
C HIS A 55 8.10 6.37 -4.94
N ALA A 56 7.30 5.40 -4.47
CA ALA A 56 7.69 4.00 -4.38
C ALA A 56 6.46 3.09 -4.49
N LEU A 57 6.62 1.93 -5.12
CA LEU A 57 5.60 0.89 -5.23
C LEU A 57 6.21 -0.45 -4.85
N GLU A 58 5.70 -1.06 -3.78
CA GLU A 58 6.26 -2.30 -3.23
C GLU A 58 5.16 -3.35 -3.00
N ARG A 59 5.57 -4.62 -3.08
CA ARG A 59 4.65 -5.76 -2.90
C ARG A 59 5.01 -6.48 -1.61
N LEU A 60 4.03 -6.63 -0.72
CA LEU A 60 4.19 -7.39 0.53
C LEU A 60 3.05 -8.40 0.66
N PRO A 61 3.28 -9.71 0.52
CA PRO A 61 2.24 -10.72 0.68
C PRO A 61 1.65 -10.72 2.09
N MET A 62 0.45 -10.16 2.24
CA MET A 62 -0.33 -10.15 3.49
C MET A 62 -1.40 -11.24 3.43
N ARG A 63 -1.63 -11.93 4.54
CA ARG A 63 -2.65 -12.98 4.66
C ARG A 63 -3.86 -12.45 5.40
N ARG A 64 -5.06 -12.75 4.90
CA ARG A 64 -6.32 -12.47 5.60
C ARG A 64 -6.43 -13.29 6.90
N GLY A 65 -7.00 -12.69 7.96
CA GLY A 65 -7.26 -13.34 9.25
C GLY A 65 -6.05 -13.32 10.19
N VAL A 66 -6.28 -13.12 11.49
CA VAL A 66 -5.23 -12.98 12.52
C VAL A 66 -4.50 -14.31 12.74
N GLY A 67 -3.16 -14.28 12.83
CA GLY A 67 -2.39 -15.48 13.18
C GLY A 67 -0.88 -15.23 13.33
N PRO A 68 -0.10 -16.27 13.68
CA PRO A 68 1.34 -16.13 14.00
C PRO A 68 2.20 -15.52 12.88
N TRP A 69 1.76 -15.64 11.62
CA TRP A 69 2.42 -15.03 10.46
C TRP A 69 2.40 -13.49 10.48
N ASP A 70 1.59 -12.88 11.34
CA ASP A 70 1.46 -11.43 11.44
C ASP A 70 2.69 -10.77 12.02
N ILE A 71 3.41 -11.45 12.90
CA ILE A 71 4.68 -10.94 13.45
C ILE A 71 5.71 -10.80 12.31
N ALA A 72 5.83 -11.82 11.45
CA ALA A 72 6.72 -11.78 10.31
C ALA A 72 6.30 -10.72 9.28
N CYS A 73 4.99 -10.59 9.03
CA CYS A 73 4.45 -9.57 8.13
C CYS A 73 4.69 -8.15 8.65
N LEU A 74 4.48 -7.91 9.95
CA LEU A 74 4.72 -6.64 10.61
C LEU A 74 6.21 -6.28 10.58
N HIS A 75 7.09 -7.24 10.86
CA HIS A 75 8.53 -7.02 10.78
C HIS A 75 8.96 -6.64 9.34
N ALA A 76 8.45 -7.35 8.34
CA ALA A 76 8.72 -7.05 6.93
C ALA A 76 8.17 -5.67 6.53
N LEU A 77 6.96 -5.32 6.97
CA LEU A 77 6.35 -4.01 6.74
C LEU A 77 7.18 -2.89 7.37
N ASN A 78 7.58 -3.03 8.64
CA ASN A 78 8.42 -2.05 9.33
C ASN A 78 9.77 -1.84 8.64
N ARG A 79 10.38 -2.91 8.12
CA ARG A 79 11.61 -2.82 7.34
C ARG A 79 11.41 -2.05 6.03
N LEU A 80 10.26 -2.25 5.35
CA LEU A 80 9.92 -1.47 4.16
C LEU A 80 9.67 0.00 4.51
N ILE A 81 8.91 0.28 5.57
CA ILE A 81 8.65 1.65 6.04
C ILE A 81 9.97 2.38 6.32
N ALA A 82 10.88 1.74 7.05
CA ALA A 82 12.19 2.32 7.37
C ALA A 82 13.05 2.55 6.12
N ARG A 83 13.03 1.63 5.14
CA ARG A 83 13.81 1.74 3.90
C ARG A 83 13.28 2.80 2.95
N LEU A 84 11.95 2.91 2.80
CA LEU A 84 11.31 3.81 1.84
C LEU A 84 11.07 5.21 2.42
N GLY A 85 11.09 5.34 3.75
CA GLY A 85 10.80 6.58 4.46
C GLY A 85 11.96 7.60 4.43
N PRO A 86 11.92 8.60 5.34
CA PRO A 86 10.86 8.86 6.32
C PRO A 86 9.49 9.15 5.70
N PHE A 87 8.43 8.75 6.40
CA PHE A 87 7.04 9.10 6.07
C PHE A 87 6.43 9.92 7.21
N GLU A 88 5.61 10.90 6.87
CA GLU A 88 4.86 11.69 7.84
C GLU A 88 3.55 11.00 8.22
N ILE A 89 2.97 10.26 7.26
CA ILE A 89 1.71 9.52 7.43
C ILE A 89 1.88 8.12 6.85
N VAL A 90 1.51 7.11 7.63
CA VAL A 90 1.29 5.75 7.16
C VAL A 90 -0.19 5.45 7.32
N HIS A 91 -0.89 5.24 6.20
CA HIS A 91 -2.33 5.04 6.17
C HIS A 91 -2.67 3.62 5.67
N GLY A 92 -3.22 2.80 6.56
CA GLY A 92 -3.58 1.41 6.29
C GLY A 92 -5.03 1.25 5.86
N HIS A 93 -5.25 0.61 4.71
CA HIS A 93 -6.57 0.21 4.21
C HIS A 93 -6.73 -1.30 4.32
N SER A 94 -7.38 -1.77 5.39
CA SER A 94 -7.52 -3.20 5.69
C SER A 94 -6.18 -3.97 5.72
N ALA A 95 -5.07 -3.26 5.84
CA ALA A 95 -3.78 -3.82 6.17
C ALA A 95 -3.76 -4.08 7.68
N LYS A 96 -3.01 -5.09 8.12
CA LYS A 96 -2.78 -5.36 9.54
C LYS A 96 -1.86 -4.26 10.09
N ALA A 97 -2.46 -3.11 10.36
CA ALA A 97 -1.86 -1.98 11.03
C ALA A 97 -2.03 -2.15 12.54
#